data_AF-A0A957FB35-F1
#
_entry.id   AF-A0A957FB35-F1
#
_cell.length_a   1.000
_cell.length_b   1.000
_cell.length_c   1.000
_cell.angle_alpha   90.00
_cell.angle_beta   90.00
_cell.angle_gamma   90.00
#
_symmetry.space_group_name_H-M   'P 1'
#
loop_
_entity.id
_entity.type
_entity.pdbx_description
1 polymer ?
#
loop_
_entity_poly.entity_id
_entity_poly.type
_entity_poly.pdbx_seq_one_letter_code
_entity_poly.pdbx_strand_id
1 'polypeptide(L)'
;LNYIILGEWNMLSNGSCKFFIFIIVISLLTACGPSETGLLAGLFPTETYTPSPTATATATATQTPTATATLEPTSTATATNTPTPSATFTATPKPTATQRPTQMPTPTSTWDRYKPRTLSDIIELTNDFLEQVQERPTIYLENSDEYQYPSRVHVIYTGEFREISTEHQLVMDFWAKPFESRHEFAGLFKKEARFLEGNTEYWIPVQDALIPYLENELEVNGKAIIYVLWIGASMKSTVENADRVFLLNEFRAVAP
;
A
#
# COMPACT_ATOMS: atom_id res chain seq x y z
N LEU A 1 33.63 -34.25 -33.39
CA LEU A 1 34.44 -34.79 -32.28
C LEU A 1 33.93 -34.17 -30.99
N ASN A 2 33.45 -34.85 -29.97
CA ASN A 2 33.01 -36.23 -29.81
C ASN A 2 32.10 -36.22 -28.57
N TYR A 3 31.05 -37.04 -28.63
CA TYR A 3 30.05 -37.31 -27.59
C TYR A 3 30.60 -38.24 -26.49
N ILE A 4 29.79 -38.56 -25.48
CA ILE A 4 29.79 -39.71 -24.51
C ILE A 4 29.64 -39.16 -23.06
N ILE A 5 28.46 -39.16 -22.41
CA ILE A 5 27.56 -40.24 -21.91
C ILE A 5 28.17 -41.07 -20.78
N LEU A 6 27.41 -41.22 -19.68
CA LEU A 6 27.20 -42.39 -18.79
C LEU A 6 27.01 -41.90 -17.32
N GLY A 7 25.94 -42.22 -16.59
CA GLY A 7 24.82 -43.12 -16.87
C GLY A 7 23.77 -43.06 -15.76
N GLU A 8 22.54 -43.41 -16.12
CA GLU A 8 21.46 -43.78 -15.20
C GLU A 8 21.80 -45.09 -14.50
N TRP A 9 21.48 -45.19 -13.20
CA TRP A 9 21.18 -46.45 -12.54
C TRP A 9 19.92 -46.29 -11.69
N ASN A 10 18.91 -47.05 -12.08
CA ASN A 10 17.67 -47.27 -11.35
C ASN A 10 17.79 -48.56 -10.52
N MET A 11 16.97 -48.64 -9.46
CA MET A 11 16.51 -49.83 -8.73
C MET A 11 17.24 -50.28 -7.43
N LEU A 12 16.57 -49.96 -6.31
CA LEU A 12 15.99 -50.88 -5.31
C LEU A 12 16.82 -52.08 -4.81
N SER A 13 17.13 -52.10 -3.50
CA SER A 13 17.01 -53.33 -2.70
C SER A 13 16.71 -53.04 -1.23
N ASN A 14 15.71 -53.75 -0.70
CA ASN A 14 15.29 -53.83 0.69
C ASN A 14 16.27 -54.70 1.50
N GLY A 15 16.40 -54.45 2.80
CA GLY A 15 16.76 -55.51 3.76
C GLY A 15 17.74 -55.13 4.87
N SER A 16 17.22 -55.01 6.08
CA SER A 16 17.91 -54.81 7.36
C SER A 16 18.90 -55.93 7.73
N CYS A 17 20.06 -55.62 8.34
CA CYS A 17 20.55 -56.14 9.64
C CYS A 17 22.04 -55.78 9.91
N LYS A 18 22.28 -54.99 10.98
CA LYS A 18 23.35 -55.10 12.01
C LYS A 18 24.75 -55.61 11.62
N PHE A 19 25.80 -54.78 11.77
CA PHE A 19 26.96 -54.98 12.71
C PHE A 19 28.08 -53.94 12.47
N PHE A 20 28.91 -53.71 13.51
CA PHE A 20 30.01 -52.71 13.70
C PHE A 20 29.50 -51.34 14.18
N ILE A 21 29.37 -51.03 15.48
CA ILE A 21 30.24 -51.20 16.66
C ILE A 21 31.67 -50.67 16.44
N PHE A 22 31.87 -49.40 16.78
CA PHE A 22 33.13 -48.91 17.36
C PHE A 22 32.79 -47.91 18.48
N ILE A 23 32.60 -48.44 19.70
CA ILE A 23 32.68 -47.68 20.96
C ILE A 23 33.88 -48.26 21.72
N ILE A 24 34.70 -47.39 22.31
CA ILE A 24 35.29 -47.45 23.67
C ILE A 24 36.37 -46.35 23.71
N VAL A 25 36.17 -45.22 24.43
CA VAL A 25 36.07 -45.03 25.90
C VAL A 25 37.44 -45.19 26.57
N ILE A 26 37.72 -44.26 27.51
CA ILE A 26 38.65 -44.27 28.67
C ILE A 26 39.50 -42.99 28.65
N SER A 27 39.59 -42.15 29.69
CA SER A 27 38.99 -42.04 31.03
C SER A 27 39.53 -40.70 31.59
N LEU A 28 38.71 -39.78 32.12
CA LEU A 28 38.19 -39.71 33.50
C LEU A 28 39.25 -39.39 34.58
N LEU A 29 38.80 -38.52 35.52
CA LEU A 29 39.34 -38.16 36.86
C LEU A 29 40.21 -36.89 36.82
N THR A 30 39.99 -35.82 37.60
CA THR A 30 39.48 -35.58 38.98
C THR A 30 39.50 -34.04 39.16
N ALA A 31 38.85 -33.31 40.07
CA ALA A 31 38.00 -33.52 41.23
C ALA A 31 37.58 -32.12 41.74
N CYS A 32 36.67 -32.08 42.72
CA CYS A 32 36.45 -31.01 43.72
C CYS A 32 35.87 -29.66 43.28
N GLY A 33 34.70 -29.31 43.84
CA GLY A 33 34.42 -27.92 44.28
C GLY A 33 35.10 -27.63 45.64
N PRO A 34 34.78 -26.54 46.38
CA PRO A 34 33.74 -25.52 46.15
C PRO A 34 34.23 -24.05 46.34
N SER A 35 33.26 -23.13 46.37
CA SER A 35 33.21 -21.86 47.14
C SER A 35 34.03 -20.61 46.74
N GLU A 36 33.24 -19.56 46.47
CA GLU A 36 33.33 -18.16 46.91
C GLU A 36 34.26 -17.12 46.24
N THR A 37 33.64 -15.94 46.10
CA THR A 37 34.19 -14.57 46.10
C THR A 37 34.96 -14.05 44.87
N GLY A 38 34.26 -13.20 44.11
CA GLY A 38 34.59 -11.77 44.01
C GLY A 38 35.86 -11.36 43.27
N LEU A 39 35.67 -10.95 42.02
CA LEU A 39 36.40 -9.98 41.17
C LEU A 39 36.26 -10.54 39.74
N LEU A 40 35.60 -9.89 38.80
CA LEU A 40 36.07 -8.68 38.15
C LEU A 40 34.86 -7.95 37.54
N ALA A 41 34.55 -6.79 38.11
CA ALA A 41 33.81 -5.74 37.43
C ALA A 41 34.67 -5.20 36.28
N GLY A 42 34.05 -4.91 35.13
CA GLY A 42 34.64 -4.01 34.15
C GLY A 42 34.67 -4.50 32.71
N LEU A 43 33.54 -4.92 32.13
CA LEU A 43 33.34 -4.94 30.68
C LEU A 43 31.87 -4.70 30.32
N PHE A 44 31.29 -3.58 30.76
CA PHE A 44 30.06 -3.07 30.14
C PHE A 44 30.20 -1.55 29.99
N PRO A 45 30.27 -1.00 28.76
CA PRO A 45 30.12 0.44 28.57
C PRO A 45 28.68 0.84 28.94
N THR A 46 28.56 1.65 29.98
CA THR A 46 27.31 2.33 30.34
C THR A 46 27.10 3.47 29.34
N GLU A 47 26.26 3.25 28.34
CA GLU A 47 25.81 4.31 27.44
C GLU A 47 25.06 5.38 28.25
N THR A 48 25.73 6.50 28.45
CA THR A 48 25.19 7.66 29.16
C THR A 48 24.32 8.44 28.18
N TYR A 49 23.00 8.26 28.28
CA TYR A 49 22.04 9.07 27.54
C TYR A 49 22.20 10.54 27.90
N THR A 50 22.73 11.31 26.95
CA THR A 50 22.76 12.77 27.01
C THR A 50 21.41 13.29 26.52
N PRO A 51 20.61 14.01 27.33
CA PRO A 51 19.37 14.58 26.85
C PRO A 51 19.66 15.65 25.79
N SER A 52 19.07 15.47 24.61
CA SER A 52 19.09 16.44 23.51
C SER A 52 18.32 17.71 23.90
N PRO A 53 18.79 18.92 23.58
CA PRO A 53 18.10 20.15 23.96
C PRO A 53 16.74 20.27 23.24
N THR A 54 15.68 20.39 24.05
CA THR A 54 14.31 20.69 23.60
C THR A 54 14.27 22.07 22.93
N ALA A 55 13.84 22.13 21.67
CA ALA A 55 13.61 23.39 20.98
C ALA A 55 12.37 24.10 21.57
N THR A 56 12.59 25.25 22.18
CA THR A 56 11.54 26.14 22.69
C THR A 56 10.86 26.86 21.53
N ALA A 57 9.60 26.53 21.25
CA ALA A 57 8.78 27.28 20.28
C ALA A 57 8.50 28.68 20.83
N THR A 58 8.97 29.70 20.11
CA THR A 58 8.68 31.11 20.42
C THR A 58 7.33 31.48 19.81
N ALA A 59 6.35 31.82 20.65
CA ALA A 59 5.06 32.30 20.19
C ALA A 59 5.22 33.66 19.50
N THR A 60 4.89 33.71 18.21
CA THR A 60 4.85 34.96 17.45
C THR A 60 3.49 35.62 17.67
N ALA A 61 3.48 36.85 18.18
CA ALA A 61 2.26 37.61 18.41
C ALA A 61 1.52 37.88 17.08
N THR A 62 0.26 37.48 17.02
CA THR A 62 -0.64 37.80 15.93
C THR A 62 -1.09 39.26 16.07
N GLN A 63 -0.74 40.10 15.11
CA GLN A 63 -1.29 41.47 15.03
C GLN A 63 -2.66 41.41 14.36
N THR A 64 -3.70 41.72 15.12
CA THR A 64 -5.06 41.93 14.61
C THR A 64 -5.10 43.25 13.83
N PRO A 65 -5.47 43.28 12.54
CA PRO A 65 -5.69 44.54 11.85
C PRO A 65 -6.96 45.21 12.38
N THR A 66 -6.81 46.39 12.96
CA THR A 66 -7.88 47.29 13.36
C THR A 66 -8.62 47.81 12.12
N ALA A 67 -9.92 47.54 12.02
CA ALA A 67 -10.77 48.12 10.99
C ALA A 67 -10.84 49.65 11.16
N THR A 68 -10.38 50.39 10.16
CA THR A 68 -10.53 51.85 10.11
C THR A 68 -11.86 52.14 9.43
N ALA A 69 -12.81 52.71 10.18
CA ALA A 69 -14.05 53.24 9.61
C ALA A 69 -13.72 54.50 8.78
N THR A 70 -13.91 54.43 7.47
CA THR A 70 -13.86 55.60 6.60
C THR A 70 -15.26 56.20 6.51
N LEU A 71 -15.38 57.46 6.92
CA LEU A 71 -16.63 58.23 6.85
C LEU A 71 -16.99 58.54 5.39
N GLU A 72 -18.28 58.37 5.12
CA GLU A 72 -19.00 58.63 3.88
C GLU A 72 -18.93 60.12 3.48
N PRO A 73 -18.51 60.46 2.24
CA PRO A 73 -18.73 61.81 1.72
C PRO A 73 -20.18 61.96 1.24
N THR A 74 -20.89 62.89 1.87
CA THR A 74 -22.21 63.38 1.48
C THR A 74 -22.14 63.99 0.07
N SER A 75 -22.68 63.31 -0.94
CA SER A 75 -22.84 63.87 -2.29
C SER A 75 -24.14 64.67 -2.38
N THR A 76 -24.03 65.99 -2.56
CA THR A 76 -25.11 66.90 -2.94
C THR A 76 -25.65 66.51 -4.32
N ALA A 77 -26.93 66.13 -4.40
CA ALA A 77 -27.58 65.81 -5.67
C ALA A 77 -27.83 67.09 -6.50
N THR A 78 -27.15 67.22 -7.63
CA THR A 78 -27.52 68.18 -8.69
C THR A 78 -28.33 67.43 -9.74
N ALA A 79 -29.62 67.75 -9.86
CA ALA A 79 -30.50 67.16 -10.86
C ALA A 79 -30.10 67.64 -12.25
N THR A 80 -29.48 66.76 -13.04
CA THR A 80 -29.28 66.97 -14.48
C THR A 80 -30.25 66.05 -15.21
N ASN A 81 -31.17 66.63 -15.98
CA ASN A 81 -32.09 65.89 -16.84
C ASN A 81 -31.31 65.26 -18.00
N THR A 82 -30.88 64.02 -17.82
CA THR A 82 -30.24 63.21 -18.86
C THR A 82 -31.32 62.38 -19.57
N PRO A 83 -31.39 62.38 -20.91
CA PRO A 83 -32.41 61.65 -21.65
C PRO A 83 -32.36 60.15 -21.32
N THR A 84 -33.53 59.60 -21.03
CA THR A 84 -33.76 58.20 -20.67
C THR A 84 -33.24 57.28 -21.78
N PRO A 85 -32.21 56.44 -21.55
CA PRO A 85 -31.88 55.40 -22.49
C PRO A 85 -33.01 54.37 -22.50
N SER A 86 -33.61 54.17 -23.67
CA SER A 86 -34.55 53.09 -23.92
C SER A 86 -33.88 51.77 -23.59
N ALA A 87 -34.43 51.01 -22.65
CA ALA A 87 -33.93 49.70 -22.29
C ALA A 87 -34.10 48.74 -23.47
N THR A 88 -33.01 48.53 -24.23
CA THR A 88 -32.92 47.39 -25.14
C THR A 88 -32.78 46.15 -24.26
N PHE A 89 -33.87 45.41 -24.11
CA PHE A 89 -33.84 44.10 -23.49
C PHE A 89 -33.05 43.15 -24.39
N THR A 90 -31.74 43.05 -24.15
CA THR A 90 -30.94 41.97 -24.69
C THR A 90 -31.44 40.69 -24.01
N ALA A 91 -32.18 39.86 -24.76
CA ALA A 91 -32.58 38.55 -24.27
C ALA A 91 -31.32 37.78 -23.87
N THR A 92 -31.12 37.59 -22.57
CA THR A 92 -30.10 36.68 -22.05
C THR A 92 -30.32 35.34 -22.74
N PRO A 93 -29.31 34.75 -23.42
CA PRO A 93 -29.49 33.44 -24.00
C PRO A 93 -29.90 32.49 -22.88
N LYS A 94 -31.09 31.91 -23.01
CA LYS A 94 -31.57 30.81 -22.17
C LYS A 94 -30.41 29.81 -22.07
N PRO A 95 -30.01 29.35 -20.87
CA PRO A 95 -28.92 28.41 -20.74
C PRO A 95 -29.23 27.24 -21.67
N THR A 96 -28.40 27.12 -22.72
CA THR A 96 -28.44 25.96 -23.59
C THR A 96 -28.21 24.78 -22.68
N ALA A 97 -29.23 23.92 -22.54
CA ALA A 97 -29.05 22.67 -21.83
C ALA A 97 -27.85 21.98 -22.47
N THR A 98 -26.73 21.94 -21.73
CA THR A 98 -25.58 21.15 -22.10
C THR A 98 -26.12 19.76 -22.33
N GLN A 99 -26.19 19.34 -23.60
CA GLN A 99 -26.67 18.01 -23.90
C GLN A 99 -25.77 17.06 -23.12
N ARG A 100 -26.39 16.25 -22.26
CA ARG A 100 -25.73 15.06 -21.70
C ARG A 100 -25.06 14.38 -22.89
N PRO A 101 -23.75 14.09 -22.82
CA PRO A 101 -23.02 13.51 -23.95
C PRO A 101 -23.88 12.42 -24.56
N THR A 102 -24.11 12.51 -25.87
CA THR A 102 -24.72 11.42 -26.64
C THR A 102 -24.10 10.13 -26.13
N GLN A 103 -24.91 9.21 -25.62
CA GLN A 103 -24.41 7.96 -25.05
C GLN A 103 -23.54 7.31 -26.12
N MET A 104 -22.23 7.45 -25.96
CA MET A 104 -21.24 6.61 -26.62
C MET A 104 -21.68 5.18 -26.31
N PRO A 105 -21.64 4.23 -27.27
CA PRO A 105 -22.00 2.85 -27.01
C PRO A 105 -21.37 2.46 -25.68
N THR A 106 -22.20 2.07 -24.70
CA THR A 106 -21.77 1.84 -23.33
C THR A 106 -20.50 1.02 -23.40
N PRO A 107 -19.31 1.58 -23.08
CA PRO A 107 -18.14 0.74 -22.94
C PRO A 107 -18.57 -0.23 -21.86
N THR A 108 -18.60 -1.53 -22.16
CA THR A 108 -18.84 -2.58 -21.16
C THR A 108 -17.99 -2.19 -19.97
N SER A 109 -18.63 -1.84 -18.86
CA SER A 109 -17.96 -1.15 -17.75
C SER A 109 -16.72 -1.96 -17.41
N THR A 110 -15.52 -1.39 -17.56
CA THR A 110 -14.26 -2.08 -17.24
C THR A 110 -14.27 -2.59 -15.79
N TRP A 111 -15.17 -2.04 -14.97
CA TRP A 111 -15.43 -2.42 -13.59
C TRP A 111 -16.24 -3.72 -13.42
N ASP A 112 -16.89 -4.27 -14.45
CA ASP A 112 -17.65 -5.54 -14.35
C ASP A 112 -16.73 -6.76 -14.09
N ARG A 113 -15.44 -6.62 -14.41
CA ARG A 113 -14.41 -7.62 -14.10
C ARG A 113 -14.13 -7.70 -12.59
N TYR A 114 -14.39 -6.64 -11.83
CA TYR A 114 -14.17 -6.60 -10.38
C TYR A 114 -15.28 -7.35 -9.64
N LYS A 115 -14.92 -8.48 -9.02
CA LYS A 115 -15.86 -9.31 -8.29
C LYS A 115 -15.88 -8.95 -6.80
N PRO A 116 -17.03 -9.05 -6.11
CA PRO A 116 -17.05 -8.92 -4.65
C PRO A 116 -16.16 -10.00 -4.03
N ARG A 117 -15.18 -9.60 -3.23
CA ARG A 117 -14.32 -10.46 -2.41
C ARG A 117 -13.88 -9.72 -1.16
N THR A 118 -13.33 -10.45 -0.19
CA THR A 118 -12.46 -9.90 0.84
C THR A 118 -10.99 -9.95 0.38
N LEU A 119 -10.11 -9.13 0.94
CA LEU A 119 -8.65 -9.27 0.78
C LEU A 119 -8.20 -10.62 1.33
N SER A 120 -8.81 -11.07 2.43
CA SER A 120 -8.59 -12.38 3.04
C SER A 120 -8.91 -13.54 2.07
N ASP A 121 -10.01 -13.45 1.31
CA ASP A 121 -10.36 -14.45 0.29
C ASP A 121 -9.28 -14.52 -0.81
N ILE A 122 -8.75 -13.37 -1.23
CA ILE A 122 -7.68 -13.32 -2.25
C ILE A 122 -6.38 -13.91 -1.67
N ILE A 123 -6.09 -13.66 -0.40
CA ILE A 123 -4.95 -14.26 0.31
C ILE A 123 -5.08 -15.78 0.33
N GLU A 124 -6.25 -16.33 0.66
CA GLU A 124 -6.52 -17.77 0.68
C GLU A 124 -6.36 -18.38 -0.72
N LEU A 125 -7.01 -17.80 -1.74
CA LEU A 125 -6.89 -18.25 -3.13
C LEU A 125 -5.43 -18.25 -3.62
N THR A 126 -4.65 -17.28 -3.19
CA THR A 126 -3.23 -17.18 -3.57
C THR A 126 -2.33 -18.08 -2.73
N ASN A 127 -2.67 -18.39 -1.47
CA ASN A 127 -1.96 -19.40 -0.68
C ASN A 127 -1.99 -20.75 -1.39
N ASP A 128 -3.19 -21.21 -1.77
CA ASP A 128 -3.39 -22.50 -2.44
C ASP A 128 -2.55 -22.61 -3.72
N PHE A 129 -2.44 -21.51 -4.47
CA PHE A 129 -1.61 -21.44 -5.66
C PHE A 129 -0.11 -21.44 -5.32
N LEU A 130 0.33 -20.60 -4.39
CA LEU A 130 1.74 -20.43 -4.03
C LEU A 130 2.33 -21.67 -3.34
N GLU A 131 1.52 -22.46 -2.64
CA GLU A 131 1.92 -23.74 -2.05
C GLU A 131 2.24 -24.82 -3.08
N GLN A 132 1.69 -24.72 -4.29
CA GLN A 132 1.95 -25.67 -5.38
C GLN A 132 3.29 -25.40 -6.09
N VAL A 133 3.93 -24.27 -5.84
CA VAL A 133 5.19 -23.89 -6.47
C VAL A 133 6.35 -24.67 -5.82
N GLN A 134 6.96 -25.59 -6.57
CA GLN A 134 8.00 -26.52 -6.07
C GLN A 134 9.25 -25.81 -5.53
N GLU A 135 9.66 -24.71 -6.15
CA GLU A 135 10.76 -23.85 -5.69
C GLU A 135 10.18 -22.52 -5.23
N ARG A 136 10.28 -22.21 -3.92
CA ARG A 136 9.75 -20.95 -3.39
C ARG A 136 10.61 -19.79 -3.88
N PRO A 137 10.12 -18.95 -4.82
CA PRO A 137 10.90 -17.81 -5.26
C PRO A 137 10.98 -16.78 -4.11
N THR A 138 11.93 -15.85 -4.16
CA THR A 138 11.91 -14.71 -3.22
C THR A 138 10.76 -13.74 -3.55
N ILE A 139 10.37 -13.66 -4.83
CA ILE A 139 9.30 -12.81 -5.34
C ILE A 139 8.47 -13.62 -6.31
N TYR A 140 7.15 -13.60 -6.13
CA TYR A 140 6.18 -14.08 -7.11
C TYR A 140 5.54 -12.88 -7.82
N LEU A 141 5.38 -12.96 -9.14
CA LEU A 141 4.76 -11.90 -9.96
C LEU A 141 3.57 -12.47 -10.70
N GLU A 142 2.42 -11.80 -10.59
CA GLU A 142 1.20 -12.22 -11.27
C GLU A 142 0.92 -11.34 -12.50
N ASN A 143 1.01 -11.94 -13.68
CA ASN A 143 0.88 -11.25 -14.97
C ASN A 143 -0.36 -11.67 -15.77
N SER A 144 -1.09 -12.69 -15.31
CA SER A 144 -2.33 -13.16 -15.92
C SER A 144 -3.50 -12.28 -15.52
N ASP A 145 -4.23 -11.76 -16.51
CA ASP A 145 -5.50 -11.07 -16.27
C ASP A 145 -6.51 -11.92 -15.47
N GLU A 146 -6.41 -13.26 -15.58
CA GLU A 146 -7.29 -14.21 -14.89
C GLU A 146 -6.95 -14.34 -13.39
N TYR A 147 -5.65 -14.34 -13.04
CA TYR A 147 -5.17 -14.64 -11.69
C TYR A 147 -4.78 -13.41 -10.86
N GLN A 148 -4.86 -12.20 -11.42
CA GLN A 148 -4.70 -10.95 -10.65
C GLN A 148 -5.91 -10.62 -9.75
N TYR A 149 -6.96 -11.44 -9.80
CA TYR A 149 -8.19 -11.32 -9.01
C TYR A 149 -8.73 -9.89 -8.85
N PRO A 150 -9.15 -9.21 -9.94
CA PRO A 150 -9.79 -7.89 -9.83
C PRO A 150 -10.97 -7.96 -8.86
N SER A 151 -10.92 -7.19 -7.79
CA SER A 151 -11.83 -7.36 -6.65
C SER A 151 -12.31 -6.03 -6.08
N ARG A 152 -13.61 -5.95 -5.79
CA ARG A 152 -14.20 -4.83 -5.05
C ARG A 152 -14.39 -5.29 -3.59
N VAL A 153 -13.73 -4.60 -2.67
CA VAL A 153 -13.58 -5.02 -1.28
C VAL A 153 -14.13 -3.96 -0.35
N HIS A 154 -14.92 -4.37 0.66
CA HIS A 154 -15.36 -3.47 1.72
C HIS A 154 -14.28 -3.32 2.78
N VAL A 155 -13.90 -2.08 3.07
CA VAL A 155 -12.86 -1.74 4.03
C VAL A 155 -13.27 -0.55 4.89
N ILE A 156 -12.54 -0.33 5.99
CA ILE A 156 -12.55 0.92 6.74
C ILE A 156 -11.33 1.74 6.34
N TYR A 157 -11.55 2.98 5.94
CA TYR A 157 -10.48 3.93 5.64
C TYR A 157 -9.96 4.58 6.91
N THR A 158 -8.64 4.58 7.14
CA THR A 158 -8.06 5.12 8.38
C THR A 158 -7.56 6.57 8.25
N GLY A 159 -7.46 7.11 7.03
CA GLY A 159 -6.85 8.42 6.77
C GLY A 159 -5.31 8.42 6.80
N GLU A 160 -4.68 7.27 7.04
CA GLU A 160 -3.22 7.19 7.13
C GLU A 160 -2.57 6.82 5.81
N PHE A 161 -1.46 7.51 5.52
CA PHE A 161 -0.60 7.26 4.38
C PHE A 161 0.84 7.11 4.82
N ARG A 162 1.60 6.28 4.09
CA ARG A 162 3.06 6.17 4.22
C ARG A 162 3.72 6.11 2.84
N GLU A 163 5.02 6.35 2.79
CA GLU A 163 5.81 6.06 1.60
C GLU A 163 5.78 4.55 1.31
N ILE A 164 5.79 4.18 0.03
CA ILE A 164 5.81 2.76 -0.37
C ILE A 164 6.99 2.04 0.26
N SER A 165 6.72 0.84 0.79
CA SER A 165 7.77 -0.01 1.35
C SER A 165 8.74 -0.49 0.27
N THR A 166 10.01 -0.70 0.64
CA THR A 166 11.03 -1.19 -0.31
C THR A 166 10.60 -2.50 -0.96
N GLU A 167 9.98 -3.40 -0.19
CA GLU A 167 9.48 -4.69 -0.66
C GLU A 167 8.35 -4.53 -1.69
N HIS A 168 7.38 -3.65 -1.43
CA HIS A 168 6.29 -3.39 -2.39
C HIS A 168 6.83 -2.72 -3.65
N GLN A 169 7.75 -1.75 -3.51
CA GLN A 169 8.41 -1.10 -4.65
C GLN A 169 9.11 -2.13 -5.55
N LEU A 170 9.86 -3.06 -4.96
CA LEU A 170 10.54 -4.11 -5.72
C LEU A 170 9.56 -4.98 -6.50
N VAL A 171 8.46 -5.42 -5.87
CA VAL A 171 7.44 -6.22 -6.56
C VAL A 171 6.81 -5.43 -7.71
N MET A 172 6.47 -4.15 -7.50
CA MET A 172 5.90 -3.29 -8.54
C MET A 172 6.86 -3.07 -9.71
N ASP A 173 8.13 -2.76 -9.42
CA ASP A 173 9.15 -2.54 -10.45
C ASP A 173 9.34 -3.80 -11.31
N PHE A 174 9.43 -4.98 -10.69
CA PHE A 174 9.57 -6.24 -11.42
C PHE A 174 8.29 -6.63 -12.17
N TRP A 175 7.11 -6.34 -11.62
CA TRP A 175 5.83 -6.59 -12.28
C TRP A 175 5.62 -5.67 -13.50
N ALA A 176 6.09 -4.43 -13.43
CA ALA A 176 6.00 -3.48 -14.53
C ALA A 176 7.03 -3.73 -15.64
N LYS A 177 8.22 -4.21 -15.28
CA LYS A 177 9.38 -4.38 -16.17
C LYS A 177 9.11 -5.06 -17.52
N PRO A 178 8.28 -6.11 -17.62
CA PRO A 178 8.05 -6.77 -18.91
C PRO A 178 7.20 -5.95 -19.89
N PHE A 179 6.53 -4.89 -19.44
CA PHE A 179 5.58 -4.12 -20.23
C PHE A 179 5.86 -2.61 -20.12
N GLU A 180 6.25 -1.98 -21.24
CA GLU A 180 6.59 -0.55 -21.29
C GLU A 180 5.45 0.33 -20.75
N SER A 181 4.20 0.03 -21.13
CA SER A 181 3.00 0.71 -20.61
C SER A 181 2.79 0.60 -19.11
N ARG A 182 3.38 -0.41 -18.45
CA ARG A 182 3.29 -0.58 -17.00
C ARG A 182 4.40 0.15 -16.25
N HIS A 183 5.50 0.54 -16.88
CA HIS A 183 6.54 1.33 -16.20
C HIS A 183 6.04 2.73 -15.86
N GLU A 184 5.35 3.38 -16.79
CA GLU A 184 4.68 4.65 -16.54
C GLU A 184 3.63 4.49 -15.44
N PHE A 185 2.89 3.37 -15.45
CA PHE A 185 1.89 3.06 -14.44
C PHE A 185 2.49 2.83 -13.04
N ALA A 186 3.58 2.07 -12.90
CA ALA A 186 4.24 1.86 -11.61
C ALA A 186 4.77 3.18 -11.02
N GLY A 187 5.23 4.11 -11.86
CA GLY A 187 5.64 5.45 -11.44
C GLY A 187 4.51 6.32 -10.87
N LEU A 188 3.24 5.92 -11.01
CA LEU A 188 2.09 6.59 -10.41
C LEU A 188 1.90 6.26 -8.94
N PHE A 189 2.54 5.21 -8.43
CA PHE A 189 2.43 4.77 -7.05
C PHE A 189 3.64 5.27 -6.27
N LYS A 190 3.42 6.17 -5.31
CA LYS A 190 4.48 6.60 -4.37
C LYS A 190 4.13 6.36 -2.92
N LYS A 191 2.84 6.23 -2.61
CA LYS A 191 2.34 6.06 -1.25
C LYS A 191 1.43 4.84 -1.13
N GLU A 192 1.36 4.34 0.08
CA GLU A 192 0.41 3.32 0.51
C GLU A 192 -0.60 3.98 1.44
N ALA A 193 -1.89 3.68 1.24
CA ALA A 193 -2.94 4.05 2.16
C ALA A 193 -3.28 2.87 3.07
N ARG A 194 -3.59 3.15 4.33
CA ARG A 194 -3.96 2.14 5.31
C ARG A 194 -5.47 1.90 5.32
N PHE A 195 -5.85 0.64 5.22
CA PHE A 195 -7.23 0.18 5.27
C PHE A 195 -7.38 -0.97 6.28
N LEU A 196 -8.56 -1.11 6.86
CA LEU A 196 -8.90 -2.25 7.72
C LEU A 196 -9.98 -3.11 7.04
N GLU A 197 -9.78 -4.43 7.07
CA GLU A 197 -10.82 -5.42 6.77
C GLU A 197 -11.02 -6.27 8.03
N GLY A 198 -12.13 -6.05 8.72
CA GLY A 198 -12.33 -6.60 10.06
C GLY A 198 -11.29 -6.04 11.04
N ASN A 199 -10.44 -6.91 11.57
CA ASN A 199 -9.34 -6.57 12.48
C ASN A 199 -7.97 -6.59 11.80
N THR A 200 -7.92 -6.88 10.50
CA THR A 200 -6.67 -7.00 9.75
C THR A 200 -6.37 -5.69 9.04
N GLU A 201 -5.12 -5.26 9.15
CA GLU A 201 -4.60 -4.04 8.54
C GLU A 201 -3.93 -4.34 7.20
N TYR A 202 -4.17 -3.47 6.22
CA TYR A 202 -3.56 -3.54 4.90
C TYR A 202 -3.00 -2.18 4.50
N TRP A 203 -1.74 -2.18 4.07
CA TRP A 203 -1.13 -1.05 3.40
C TRP A 203 -1.13 -1.32 1.90
N ILE A 204 -1.88 -0.50 1.17
CA ILE A 204 -2.18 -0.74 -0.24
C ILE A 204 -1.59 0.40 -1.05
N PRO A 205 -0.65 0.15 -1.97
CA PRO A 205 -0.19 1.15 -2.93
C PRO A 205 -1.34 1.85 -3.64
N VAL A 206 -1.32 3.18 -3.61
CA VAL A 206 -2.33 4.04 -4.22
C VAL A 206 -1.69 4.92 -5.27
N GLN A 207 -2.39 5.12 -6.40
CA GLN A 207 -1.98 6.09 -7.40
C GLN A 207 -2.01 7.50 -6.82
N ASP A 208 -0.96 8.29 -7.02
CA ASP A 208 -0.85 9.67 -6.52
C ASP A 208 -2.08 10.52 -6.86
N ALA A 209 -2.67 10.31 -8.04
CA ALA A 209 -3.85 11.01 -8.50
C ALA A 209 -5.11 10.74 -7.67
N LEU A 210 -5.21 9.59 -6.98
CA LEU A 210 -6.37 9.21 -6.16
C LEU A 210 -6.29 9.73 -4.72
N ILE A 211 -5.10 10.08 -4.23
CA ILE A 211 -4.87 10.48 -2.84
C ILE A 211 -5.74 11.68 -2.44
N PRO A 212 -5.81 12.79 -3.21
CA PRO A 212 -6.65 13.92 -2.83
C PRO A 212 -8.14 13.55 -2.76
N TYR A 213 -8.59 12.59 -3.56
CA TYR A 213 -9.99 12.15 -3.53
C TYR A 213 -10.27 11.26 -2.32
N LEU A 214 -9.34 10.38 -1.93
CA LEU A 214 -9.44 9.61 -0.70
C LEU A 214 -9.54 10.54 0.52
N GLU A 215 -8.71 11.58 0.58
CA GLU A 215 -8.70 12.55 1.68
C GLU A 215 -9.99 13.38 1.77
N ASN A 216 -10.62 13.70 0.64
CA ASN A 216 -11.78 14.58 0.59
C ASN A 216 -13.13 13.84 0.62
N GLU A 217 -13.20 12.62 0.07
CA GLU A 217 -14.46 11.89 -0.10
C GLU A 217 -14.68 10.79 0.94
N LEU A 218 -13.62 10.28 1.58
CA LEU A 218 -13.73 9.27 2.62
C LEU A 218 -13.55 9.86 4.01
N GLU A 219 -14.54 9.61 4.86
CA GLU A 219 -14.42 9.93 6.28
C GLU A 219 -13.43 8.96 6.96
N VAL A 220 -12.62 9.49 7.88
CA VAL A 220 -11.74 8.67 8.73
C VAL A 220 -12.59 7.75 9.60
N ASN A 221 -12.27 6.45 9.59
CA ASN A 221 -13.05 5.34 10.13
C ASN A 221 -14.37 5.08 9.38
N GLY A 222 -14.58 5.71 8.23
CA GLY A 222 -15.71 5.48 7.34
C GLY A 222 -15.56 4.20 6.53
N LYS A 223 -16.70 3.65 6.10
CA LYS A 223 -16.75 2.49 5.21
C LYS A 223 -16.49 2.92 3.76
N ALA A 224 -15.69 2.13 3.06
CA ALA A 224 -15.40 2.33 1.65
C ALA A 224 -15.45 0.99 0.90
N ILE A 225 -15.68 1.06 -0.41
CA ILE A 225 -15.42 -0.03 -1.34
C ILE A 225 -14.17 0.34 -2.13
N ILE A 226 -13.11 -0.45 -2.05
CA ILE A 226 -11.90 -0.27 -2.85
C ILE A 226 -11.86 -1.29 -3.99
N TYR A 227 -11.30 -0.89 -5.12
CA TYR A 227 -11.13 -1.72 -6.31
C TYR A 227 -9.65 -2.05 -6.44
N VAL A 228 -9.30 -3.29 -6.10
CA VAL A 228 -7.91 -3.74 -6.02
C VAL A 228 -7.55 -4.79 -7.06
N LEU A 229 -6.27 -4.82 -7.39
CA LEU A 229 -5.63 -5.82 -8.23
C LEU A 229 -4.46 -6.43 -7.47
N TRP A 230 -4.38 -7.76 -7.39
CA TRP A 230 -3.19 -8.42 -6.85
C TRP A 230 -2.13 -8.58 -7.96
N ILE A 231 -0.90 -8.14 -7.71
CA ILE A 231 0.17 -8.15 -8.72
C ILE A 231 1.34 -9.08 -8.36
N GLY A 232 1.35 -9.64 -7.16
CA GLY A 232 2.42 -10.51 -6.71
C GLY A 232 2.65 -10.47 -5.20
N ALA A 233 3.72 -11.14 -4.77
CA ALA A 233 4.09 -11.19 -3.36
C ALA A 233 5.61 -11.30 -3.18
N SER A 234 6.12 -10.69 -2.12
CA SER A 234 7.43 -11.01 -1.54
C SER A 234 7.27 -12.21 -0.61
N MET A 235 7.92 -13.32 -0.95
CA MET A 235 7.81 -14.55 -0.18
C MET A 235 8.61 -14.44 1.12
N LYS A 236 8.01 -14.88 2.22
CA LYS A 236 8.67 -14.97 3.54
C LYS A 236 8.94 -16.44 3.89
N SER A 237 9.20 -16.72 5.17
CA SER A 237 9.48 -18.09 5.66
C SER A 237 8.33 -19.07 5.37
N THR A 238 7.08 -18.58 5.38
CA THR A 238 5.88 -19.35 5.03
C THR A 238 5.03 -18.58 4.00
N VAL A 239 4.18 -19.30 3.26
CA VAL A 239 3.26 -18.72 2.27
C VAL A 239 2.19 -17.86 2.94
N GLU A 240 1.72 -18.29 4.11
CA GLU A 240 0.80 -17.52 4.97
C GLU A 240 1.36 -16.14 5.32
N ASN A 241 2.68 -16.04 5.57
CA ASN A 241 3.37 -14.79 5.87
C ASN A 241 3.86 -14.05 4.63
N ALA A 242 3.55 -14.51 3.41
CA ALA A 242 3.95 -13.82 2.19
C ALA A 242 3.32 -12.43 2.13
N ASP A 243 4.14 -11.43 1.84
CA ASP A 243 3.75 -10.03 1.77
C ASP A 243 3.21 -9.73 0.38
N ARG A 244 1.88 -9.59 0.29
CA ARG A 244 1.15 -9.48 -0.98
C ARG A 244 0.93 -8.02 -1.33
N VAL A 245 1.14 -7.71 -2.61
CA VAL A 245 1.00 -6.36 -3.13
C VAL A 245 -0.30 -6.25 -3.90
N PHE A 246 -1.18 -5.40 -3.38
CA PHE A 246 -2.45 -5.03 -3.99
C PHE A 246 -2.36 -3.60 -4.50
N LEU A 247 -2.72 -3.34 -5.75
CA LEU A 247 -2.80 -1.97 -6.28
C LEU A 247 -4.22 -1.45 -6.18
N LEU A 248 -4.39 -0.26 -5.58
CA LEU A 248 -5.68 0.44 -5.57
C LEU A 248 -5.88 1.15 -6.91
N ASN A 249 -6.92 0.75 -7.64
CA ASN A 249 -7.26 1.32 -8.94
C ASN A 249 -8.43 2.31 -8.88
N GLU A 250 -9.35 2.14 -7.93
CA GLU A 250 -10.51 3.01 -7.73
C GLU A 250 -11.08 2.81 -6.33
N PHE A 251 -11.92 3.72 -5.86
CA PHE A 251 -12.67 3.56 -4.62
C PHE A 251 -14.08 4.18 -4.71
N ARG A 252 -14.91 3.87 -3.71
CA ARG A 252 -16.22 4.49 -3.49
C ARG A 252 -16.52 4.63 -2.01
N ALA A 253 -16.99 5.81 -1.60
CA ALA A 253 -17.57 5.99 -0.28
C ALA A 253 -18.84 5.13 -0.13
N VAL A 254 -19.02 4.51 1.04
CA VAL A 254 -20.29 3.88 1.41
C VAL A 254 -21.02 4.86 2.34
N ALA A 255 -22.19 5.33 1.90
CA ALA A 255 -23.01 6.21 2.71
C ALA A 255 -23.32 5.55 4.08
N PRO A 256 -23.31 6.34 5.17
CA PRO A 256 -23.56 5.84 6.52
C PRO A 256 -24.95 5.20 6.70
#